data_AF-A0A357Z206-F1
#
_entry.id   AF-A0A357Z206-F1
#
_cell.length_a   1.000
_cell.length_b   1.000
_cell.length_c   1.000
_cell.angle_alpha   90.00
_cell.angle_beta   90.00
_cell.angle_gamma   90.00
#
_symmetry.space_group_name_H-M   'P 1'
#
loop_
_entity.id
_entity.type
_entity.pdbx_description
1 polymer ?
#
loop_
_entity_poly.entity_id
_entity_poly.type
_entity_poly.pdbx_seq_one_letter_code
_entity_poly.pdbx_strand_id
1 'polypeptide(L)' 'SLLETGRLTVGEVAYSTGFSDQLYFSRVFKKYMGVPPSRYGSSSRAANGGKGHQ' A
#
# COMPACT_ATOMS: atom_id res chain seq x y z
N SER A 1 5.13 -10.67 7.60
CA SER A 1 5.55 -9.71 6.55
C SER A 1 5.11 -8.30 6.89
N LEU A 2 5.91 -7.27 6.57
CA LEU A 2 5.69 -5.86 6.95
C LEU A 2 4.34 -5.26 6.47
N LEU A 3 3.68 -5.93 5.53
CA LEU A 3 2.37 -5.57 4.96
C LEU A 3 1.16 -6.16 5.72
N GLU A 4 1.35 -7.08 6.67
CA GLU A 4 0.26 -7.75 7.38
C GLU A 4 -0.33 -6.92 8.53
N THR A 5 0.36 -5.86 8.99
CA THR A 5 -0.07 -5.14 10.19
C THR A 5 -1.05 -3.99 9.92
N GLY A 6 -1.40 -3.69 8.66
CA GLY A 6 -2.42 -2.69 8.30
C GLY A 6 -2.17 -1.25 8.81
N ARG A 7 -1.00 -1.01 9.43
CA ARG A 7 -0.61 0.26 10.06
C ARG A 7 0.10 1.21 9.10
N LEU A 8 0.66 0.67 8.02
CA LEU A 8 1.45 1.44 7.06
C LEU A 8 0.68 1.63 5.76
N THR A 9 0.64 2.87 5.30
CA THR A 9 0.19 3.24 3.96
C THR A 9 1.14 2.69 2.91
N VAL A 10 0.67 2.60 1.66
CA VAL A 10 1.50 2.20 0.50
C VAL A 10 2.76 3.07 0.38
N GLY A 11 2.67 4.36 0.73
CA GLY A 11 3.80 5.29 0.73
C GLY A 11 4.82 4.96 1.82
N GLU A 12 4.37 4.73 3.06
CA GLU A 12 5.25 4.35 4.16
C GLU A 12 5.97 3.01 3.90
N VAL A 13 5.26 2.05 3.30
CA VAL A 13 5.89 0.79 2.87
C VAL A 13 6.94 1.04 1.80
N ALA A 14 6.65 1.88 0.80
CA ALA A 14 7.61 2.22 -0.24
C ALA A 14 8.90 2.82 0.36
N TYR A 15 8.78 3.84 1.22
CA TYR A 15 9.94 4.47 1.85
C TYR A 15 10.70 3.52 2.78
N SER A 16 9.99 2.70 3.57
CA SER A 16 10.64 1.73 4.47
C SER A 16 11.42 0.62 3.73
N THR A 17 11.10 0.39 2.46
CA THR A 17 11.74 -0.64 1.63
C THR A 17 12.78 -0.06 0.67
N GLY A 18 13.12 1.23 0.81
CA GLY A 18 14.16 1.90 0.03
C GLY A 18 13.68 2.51 -1.29
N PHE A 19 12.37 2.59 -1.53
CA PHE A 19 11.83 3.31 -2.69
C PHE A 19 11.63 4.79 -2.35
N SER A 20 12.20 5.66 -3.18
CA SER A 20 12.02 7.11 -3.06
C SER A 20 10.68 7.61 -3.64
N ASP A 21 9.96 6.76 -4.37
CA ASP A 21 8.72 7.11 -5.05
C ASP A 21 7.65 6.01 -4.91
N GLN A 22 6.50 6.39 -4.36
CA GLN A 22 5.37 5.49 -4.11
C GLN A 22 4.72 4.95 -5.40
N LEU A 23 4.69 5.74 -6.48
CA LEU A 23 4.11 5.34 -7.76
C LEU A 23 5.00 4.30 -8.45
N TYR A 24 6.32 4.50 -8.39
CA TYR A 24 7.29 3.54 -8.87
C TYR A 24 7.23 2.24 -8.08
N PHE A 25 7.19 2.31 -6.75
CA PHE A 25 6.93 1.15 -5.90
C PHE A 25 5.65 0.42 -6.33
N SER A 26 4.55 1.14 -6.54
CA SER A 26 3.26 0.55 -6.92
C SER A 26 3.31 -0.19 -8.26
N ARG A 27 4.04 0.36 -9.25
CA ARG A 27 4.25 -0.28 -10.56
C ARG A 27 5.09 -1.56 -10.44
N VAL A 28 6.19 -1.48 -9.70
CA VAL A 28 7.09 -2.61 -9.46
C VAL A 28 6.39 -3.71 -8.66
N PHE A 29 5.72 -3.35 -7.57
CA PHE A 29 4.96 -4.26 -6.73
C PHE A 29 3.89 -4.99 -7.55
N LYS A 30 3.09 -4.28 -8.35
CA LYS A 30 2.08 -4.91 -9.22
C LYS A 30 2.69 -5.86 -10.23
N LYS A 31 3.85 -5.53 -10.81
CA LYS A 31 4.56 -6.39 -11.76
C LYS A 31 4.96 -7.72 -11.13
N TYR A 32 5.43 -7.71 -9.88
CA TYR A 32 5.88 -8.90 -9.17
C TYR A 32 4.74 -9.68 -8.49
N MET A 33 3.80 -8.99 -7.85
CA MET A 33 2.72 -9.61 -7.06
C MET A 33 1.42 -9.83 -7.86
N GLY A 34 1.35 -9.34 -9.10
CA GLY A 34 0.16 -9.41 -9.96
C GLY A 34 -0.99 -8.47 -9.56
N VAL A 35 -0.98 -7.95 -8.33
CA VAL A 35 -1.99 -7.03 -7.79
C VAL A 35 -1.36 -5.75 -7.24
N PRO A 36 -2.03 -4.58 -7.31
CA PRO A 36 -1.52 -3.35 -6.72
C PRO A 36 -1.37 -3.46 -5.19
N PRO A 37 -0.40 -2.77 -4.58
CA PRO A 37 -0.19 -2.81 -3.13
C PRO A 37 -1.39 -2.31 -2.33
N SER A 38 -2.19 -1.39 -2.88
CA SER A 38 -3.45 -0.93 -2.28
C SER A 38 -4.49 -2.05 -2.11
N ARG A 39 -4.49 -3.06 -3.00
CA ARG A 39 -5.35 -4.25 -2.87
C ARG A 39 -4.73 -5.33 -1.99
N TYR A 40 -3.41 -5.33 -1.82
CA TYR A 40 -2.70 -6.32 -1.01
C TYR A 40 -2.85 -6.05 0.50
N GLY A 41 -2.79 -4.79 0.93
CA GLY A 41 -2.91 -4.39 2.35
C GLY A 41 -4.34 -4.39 2.91
N SER A 42 -5.29 -5.03 2.23
CA SER A 42 -6.71 -4.97 2.56
C SER A 42 -7.21 -6.27 3.20
N SER A 43 -6.64 -6.68 4.34
CA SER A 43 -7.38 -7.54 5.28
C SER A 43 -8.13 -6.75 6.37
N SER A 44 -8.02 -5.42 6.39
CA SER A 44 -8.74 -4.58 7.36
C SER A 44 -8.99 -3.15 6.87
N ARG A 45 -9.49 -2.97 5.63
CA ARG A 45 -9.97 -1.65 5.17
C ARG A 45 -11.11 -1.68 4.15
N ALA A 46 -11.73 -2.84 3.89
CA ALA A 46 -12.94 -2.95 3.08
C ALA A 46 -14.25 -2.63 3.85
N ALA A 47 -14.18 -1.84 4.94
CA ALA A 47 -15.34 -1.52 5.77
C ALA A 47 -15.48 -0.04 6.15
N ASN A 48 -14.82 0.91 5.47
CA ASN A 48 -15.24 2.31 5.61
C ASN A 48 -14.85 3.14 4.38
N GLY A 49 -15.79 3.21 3.43
CA GLY A 49 -15.86 4.33 2.52
C GLY A 49 -16.36 5.55 3.28
N GLY A 50 -15.66 6.68 3.16
CA GLY A 50 -16.17 7.98 3.57
C GLY A 50 -15.22 8.78 4.48
N LYS A 51 -15.21 10.10 4.21
CA LYS A 51 -14.50 11.19 4.89
C LYS A 51 -13.05 11.35 4.40
N GLY A 52 -12.75 12.37 3.60
CA GLY A 52 -13.09 13.77 3.83
C GLY A 52 -11.77 14.44 4.18
N HIS A 53 -11.08 14.94 3.17
CA HIS A 53 -9.93 15.82 3.38
C HIS A 53 -10.47 17.23 3.64
N GLN A 54 -9.85 17.85 4.65
CA GLN A 54 -10.15 19.13 5.29
C GLN A 54 -10.38 20.28 4.30
#